data_AF-A0A2P5FKK0-F1
#
_entry.id   AF-A0A2P5FKK0-F1
#
_cell.length_a   1.000
_cell.length_b   1.000
_cell.length_c   1.000
_cell.angle_alpha   90.00
_cell.angle_beta   90.00
_cell.angle_gamma   90.00
#
_symmetry.space_group_name_H-M   'P 1'
#
loop_
_entity.id
_entity.type
_entity.pdbx_description
1 polymer ?
#
loop_
_entity_poly.entity_id
_entity_poly.type
_entity_poly.pdbx_seq_one_letter_code
_entity_poly.pdbx_strand_id
1 'polypeptide(L)'
;RSEKEVSEKLDLRIATLKAELQRCEQNREELKTFKKSFYLEKCLNEASKIERKTLGDDGSKRALLLGTSWIPSLSIKRRFHPFPGDEIDQFRITHEYHKKLNSRFDELGSIDDFDRLKQFLQIDFDSIYNLSKEIWFYRGEEGGLKAEEKYLRQEVVEVEVSDDVNGRKYKVMIPKTLAPIFKTLLLKYGHHDDLRGRSGLTDGMRSVGSTLLSIVIDKMCRTKVEDVTMDHLKQCHFYLLGIQQITGFNLSRYRDYLRLKFTHAYLGFKAIRWEKEVNEKLDLRIATLKAELQRCEQNREELKTFKKSFYLEICLDEASKIERKTLVDEWF
;
A
#
# COMPACT_ATOMS: atom_id res chain seq x y z
N ARG A 1 -45.39 -14.91 30.85
CA ARG A 1 -44.16 -14.10 31.07
C ARG A 1 -43.10 -14.34 29.97
N SER A 2 -42.85 -15.59 29.56
CA SER A 2 -41.85 -15.95 28.54
C SER A 2 -42.13 -15.44 27.11
N GLU A 3 -43.37 -15.54 26.60
CA GLU A 3 -43.71 -15.06 25.25
C GLU A 3 -43.54 -13.54 25.11
N LYS A 4 -43.99 -12.79 26.10
CA LYS A 4 -43.82 -11.34 26.17
C LYS A 4 -42.34 -10.96 26.18
N GLU A 5 -41.52 -11.65 26.97
CA GLU A 5 -40.07 -11.42 27.02
C GLU A 5 -39.36 -11.74 25.70
N VAL A 6 -39.75 -12.83 25.03
CA VAL A 6 -39.21 -13.20 23.70
C VAL A 6 -39.61 -12.15 22.65
N SER A 7 -40.87 -11.70 22.66
CA SER A 7 -41.34 -10.64 21.77
C SER A 7 -40.60 -9.33 22.01
N GLU A 8 -40.40 -8.92 23.26
CA GLU A 8 -39.66 -7.70 23.62
C GLU A 8 -38.19 -7.79 23.17
N LYS A 9 -37.54 -8.95 23.32
CA LYS A 9 -36.17 -9.18 22.83
C LYS A 9 -36.07 -9.10 21.30
N LEU A 10 -37.05 -9.65 20.58
CA LEU A 10 -37.12 -9.55 19.12
C LEU A 10 -37.35 -8.12 18.66
N ASP A 11 -38.26 -7.39 19.30
CA ASP A 11 -38.52 -5.98 18.99
C ASP A 11 -37.27 -5.12 19.21
N LEU A 12 -36.55 -5.35 20.31
CA LEU A 12 -35.25 -4.71 20.56
C LEU A 12 -34.23 -5.06 19.47
N ARG A 13 -34.10 -6.34 19.09
CA ARG A 13 -33.15 -6.76 18.05
C ARG A 13 -33.49 -6.15 16.69
N ILE A 14 -34.76 -6.12 16.31
CA ILE A 14 -35.25 -5.47 15.08
C ILE A 14 -34.90 -3.99 15.09
N ALA A 15 -35.12 -3.28 16.21
CA ALA A 15 -34.77 -1.87 16.34
C ALA A 15 -33.25 -1.65 16.19
N THR A 16 -32.41 -2.48 16.83
CA THR A 16 -30.95 -2.42 16.68
C THR A 16 -30.52 -2.66 15.24
N LEU A 17 -31.06 -3.68 14.57
CA LEU A 17 -30.74 -3.98 13.17
C LEU A 17 -31.14 -2.83 12.22
N LYS A 18 -32.30 -2.20 12.45
CA LYS A 18 -32.74 -1.02 11.68
C LYS A 18 -31.79 0.16 11.86
N ALA A 19 -31.37 0.43 13.09
CA ALA A 19 -30.40 1.50 13.38
C ALA A 19 -29.03 1.23 12.73
N GLU A 20 -28.52 0.00 12.81
CA GLU A 20 -27.27 -0.39 12.15
C GLU A 20 -27.36 -0.29 10.62
N LEU A 21 -28.49 -0.73 10.05
CA LEU A 21 -28.72 -0.66 8.60
C LEU A 21 -28.75 0.79 8.13
N GLN A 22 -29.50 1.65 8.82
CA GLN A 22 -29.56 3.08 8.53
C GLN A 22 -28.18 3.73 8.59
N ARG A 23 -27.35 3.38 9.60
CA ARG A 23 -25.98 3.88 9.71
C ARG A 23 -25.12 3.45 8.52
N CYS A 24 -25.22 2.20 8.08
CA CYS A 24 -24.46 1.71 6.93
C CYS A 24 -24.88 2.38 5.62
N GLU A 25 -26.20 2.55 5.42
CA GLU A 25 -26.75 3.25 4.25
C GLU A 25 -26.32 4.73 4.25
N GLN A 26 -26.34 5.39 5.40
CA GLN A 26 -25.83 6.75 5.54
C GLN A 26 -24.33 6.84 5.19
N ASN A 27 -23.49 5.96 5.75
CA ASN A 27 -22.05 5.94 5.42
C ASN A 27 -21.78 5.75 3.92
N ARG A 28 -22.60 4.92 3.26
CA ARG A 28 -22.50 4.71 1.80
C ARG A 28 -22.83 5.98 1.01
N GLU A 29 -23.90 6.68 1.37
CA GLU A 29 -24.26 7.94 0.70
C GLU A 29 -23.27 9.08 1.01
N GLU A 30 -22.77 9.13 2.25
CA GLU A 30 -21.68 10.04 2.62
C GLU A 30 -20.43 9.78 1.79
N LEU A 31 -20.05 8.52 1.55
CA LEU A 31 -18.88 8.19 0.74
C LEU A 31 -19.01 8.68 -0.71
N LYS A 32 -20.20 8.57 -1.32
CA LYS A 32 -20.47 9.06 -2.67
C LYS A 32 -20.36 10.58 -2.79
N THR A 33 -20.72 11.29 -1.73
CA THR A 33 -20.76 12.76 -1.69
C THR A 33 -19.52 13.37 -1.03
N PHE A 34 -18.62 12.53 -0.50
CA PHE A 34 -17.46 12.99 0.25
C PHE A 34 -16.50 13.76 -0.64
N LYS A 35 -16.28 15.03 -0.31
CA LYS A 35 -15.30 15.86 -1.00
C LYS A 35 -13.89 15.47 -0.55
N LYS A 36 -13.09 14.97 -1.50
CA LYS A 36 -11.68 14.64 -1.29
C LYS A 36 -10.89 15.93 -1.02
N SER A 37 -9.82 15.84 -0.23
CA SER A 37 -8.96 16.99 -0.01
C SER A 37 -8.31 17.43 -1.33
N PHE A 38 -7.99 18.73 -1.45
CA PHE A 38 -7.25 19.26 -2.59
C PHE A 38 -5.95 18.48 -2.87
N TYR A 39 -5.26 18.06 -1.81
CA TYR A 39 -4.02 17.31 -1.93
C TYR A 39 -4.25 15.88 -2.42
N LEU A 40 -5.33 15.23 -1.98
CA LEU A 40 -5.69 13.92 -2.50
C LEU A 40 -6.13 13.98 -3.97
N GLU A 41 -6.86 15.02 -4.37
CA GLU A 41 -7.19 15.24 -5.79
C GLU A 41 -5.93 15.37 -6.64
N LYS A 42 -4.90 16.06 -6.13
CA LYS A 42 -3.59 16.13 -6.79
C LYS A 42 -2.92 14.75 -6.91
N CYS A 43 -2.98 13.93 -5.86
CA CYS A 43 -2.50 12.54 -5.89
C CYS A 43 -3.22 11.70 -6.95
N LEU A 44 -4.55 11.77 -7.00
CA LEU A 44 -5.38 11.05 -7.98
C LEU A 44 -5.08 11.50 -9.42
N ASN A 45 -4.88 12.81 -9.61
CA ASN A 45 -4.51 13.36 -10.91
C ASN A 45 -3.13 12.85 -11.37
N GLU A 46 -2.15 12.76 -10.48
CA GLU A 46 -0.84 12.19 -10.84
C GLU A 46 -0.92 10.69 -11.12
N ALA A 47 -1.67 9.91 -10.32
CA ALA A 47 -1.94 8.50 -10.60
C ALA A 47 -2.55 8.30 -12.00
N SER A 48 -3.60 9.07 -12.32
CA SER A 48 -4.28 9.03 -13.63
C SER A 48 -3.39 9.47 -14.80
N LYS A 49 -2.45 10.40 -14.58
CA LYS A 49 -1.48 10.81 -15.62
C LYS A 49 -0.48 9.70 -15.90
N ILE A 50 -0.05 8.98 -14.86
CA ILE A 50 0.91 7.89 -14.99
C ILE A 50 0.24 6.71 -15.71
N GLU A 51 -0.98 6.34 -15.33
CA GLU A 51 -1.75 5.26 -15.93
C GLU A 51 -1.96 5.47 -17.44
N ARG A 52 -2.36 6.68 -17.86
CA ARG A 52 -2.52 7.04 -19.27
C ARG A 52 -1.23 6.93 -20.07
N LYS A 53 -0.09 7.29 -19.46
CA LYS A 53 1.23 7.15 -20.10
C LYS A 53 1.65 5.69 -20.25
N THR A 54 1.31 4.84 -19.28
CA THR A 54 1.63 3.41 -19.36
C THR A 54 0.78 2.67 -20.38
N LEU A 55 -0.49 3.07 -20.58
CA LEU A 55 -1.38 2.47 -21.58
C LEU A 55 -1.12 2.95 -23.02
N GLY A 56 -0.56 4.15 -23.20
CA GLY A 56 -0.24 4.70 -24.51
C GLY A 56 1.08 4.22 -25.13
N ASP A 57 1.94 3.54 -24.37
CA ASP A 57 3.32 3.19 -24.77
C ASP A 57 3.50 1.68 -25.04
N ASP A 58 2.39 0.93 -25.18
CA ASP A 58 2.37 -0.53 -25.41
C ASP A 58 2.99 -0.95 -26.79
N GLY A 59 3.46 0.01 -27.58
CA GLY A 59 4.08 -0.20 -28.89
C GLY A 59 5.59 -0.40 -28.89
N SER A 60 6.32 -0.25 -27.78
CA SER A 60 7.80 -0.30 -27.81
C SER A 60 8.43 -1.27 -26.80
N LYS A 61 8.51 -2.54 -27.24
CA LYS A 61 9.59 -3.50 -26.99
C LYS A 61 9.82 -3.95 -25.54
N ARG A 62 8.98 -4.88 -25.08
CA ARG A 62 9.44 -5.99 -24.21
C ARG A 62 10.11 -7.05 -25.08
N ALA A 63 11.43 -7.01 -25.18
CA ALA A 63 12.23 -8.10 -25.75
C ALA A 63 13.38 -8.44 -24.79
N LEU A 64 13.18 -9.50 -24.01
CA LEU A 64 14.18 -10.13 -23.15
C LEU A 64 14.26 -11.59 -23.59
N LEU A 65 15.37 -11.99 -24.23
CA LEU A 65 15.70 -13.39 -24.51
C LEU A 65 17.16 -13.72 -24.16
N LEU A 66 17.34 -15.01 -23.86
CA LEU A 66 18.36 -15.73 -23.10
C LEU A 66 19.75 -15.87 -23.78
N GLY A 67 20.78 -16.31 -23.01
CA GLY A 67 21.90 -17.08 -23.58
C GLY A 67 23.30 -16.94 -22.93
N THR A 68 23.59 -17.78 -21.94
CA THR A 68 24.85 -18.50 -21.60
C THR A 68 26.26 -17.84 -21.57
N SER A 69 26.81 -17.80 -20.34
CA SER A 69 28.06 -18.45 -19.86
C SER A 69 29.42 -17.69 -19.73
N TRP A 70 29.96 -17.82 -18.50
CA TRP A 70 31.33 -17.69 -17.96
C TRP A 70 31.96 -16.31 -17.66
N ILE A 71 32.79 -16.31 -16.58
CA ILE A 71 33.67 -15.28 -15.95
C ILE A 71 33.27 -14.95 -14.48
N PRO A 72 34.24 -14.78 -13.56
CA PRO A 72 34.15 -15.31 -12.20
C PRO A 72 33.41 -14.45 -11.17
N SER A 73 32.90 -15.17 -10.16
CA SER A 73 32.20 -14.67 -8.98
C SER A 73 32.92 -13.51 -8.29
N LEU A 74 32.39 -12.30 -8.45
CA LEU A 74 32.53 -11.24 -7.45
C LEU A 74 31.66 -11.62 -6.25
N SER A 75 32.21 -12.40 -5.32
CA SER A 75 31.57 -12.60 -4.02
C SER A 75 31.71 -11.28 -3.24
N ILE A 76 30.77 -10.36 -3.44
CA ILE A 76 30.58 -9.22 -2.54
C ILE A 76 29.93 -9.79 -1.26
N LYS A 77 30.73 -10.49 -0.45
CA LYS A 77 30.34 -10.96 0.90
C LYS A 77 30.41 -9.83 1.94
N ARG A 78 30.90 -8.64 1.58
CA ARG A 78 30.90 -7.46 2.45
C ARG A 78 29.62 -6.66 2.23
N ARG A 79 28.77 -6.61 3.26
CA ARG A 79 27.67 -5.64 3.35
C ARG A 79 28.30 -4.25 3.35
N PHE A 80 28.23 -3.55 2.22
CA PHE A 80 28.54 -2.12 2.20
C PHE A 80 27.29 -1.37 2.68
N HIS A 81 27.34 -0.89 3.91
CA HIS A 81 26.40 0.15 4.34
C HIS A 81 27.00 1.48 3.88
N PRO A 82 26.30 2.26 3.03
CA PRO A 82 26.93 3.42 2.39
C PRO A 82 27.06 4.63 3.32
N PHE A 83 26.63 4.51 4.59
CA PHE A 83 26.60 5.58 5.58
C PHE A 83 27.57 5.35 6.76
N PRO A 84 28.19 6.42 7.30
CA PRO A 84 28.92 6.41 8.57
C PRO A 84 28.05 5.94 9.75
N GLY A 85 28.65 5.31 10.76
CA GLY A 85 27.92 4.66 11.86
C GLY A 85 27.12 5.61 12.77
N ASP A 86 27.60 6.82 12.98
CA ASP A 86 27.00 7.87 13.79
C ASP A 86 25.77 8.53 13.14
N GLU A 87 25.79 8.69 11.82
CA GLU A 87 24.62 9.18 11.08
C GLU A 87 23.44 8.18 11.13
N ILE A 88 23.73 6.87 11.16
CA ILE A 88 22.71 5.82 11.09
C ILE A 88 21.70 5.93 12.22
N ASP A 89 22.13 6.26 13.45
CA ASP A 89 21.23 6.34 14.59
C ASP A 89 20.25 7.53 14.49
N GLN A 90 20.73 8.70 14.05
CA GLN A 90 19.85 9.86 13.85
C GLN A 90 18.86 9.63 12.72
N PHE A 91 19.31 9.03 11.60
CA PHE A 91 18.42 8.67 10.49
C PHE A 91 17.37 7.64 10.93
N ARG A 92 17.76 6.62 11.72
CA ARG A 92 16.84 5.62 12.27
C ARG A 92 15.80 6.23 13.19
N ILE A 93 16.21 7.07 14.16
CA ILE A 93 15.28 7.75 15.08
C ILE A 93 14.28 8.60 14.28
N THR A 94 14.76 9.36 13.29
CA THR A 94 13.90 10.20 12.45
C THR A 94 12.95 9.36 11.59
N HIS A 95 13.42 8.25 11.02
CA HIS A 95 12.58 7.31 10.28
C HIS A 95 11.47 6.74 11.17
N GLU A 96 11.80 6.23 12.35
CA GLU A 96 10.82 5.64 13.28
C GLU A 96 9.78 6.68 13.75
N TYR A 97 10.20 7.93 13.97
CA TYR A 97 9.28 9.03 14.25
C TYR A 97 8.25 9.21 13.13
N HIS A 98 8.69 9.30 11.87
CA HIS A 98 7.77 9.47 10.75
C HIS A 98 6.94 8.21 10.46
N LYS A 99 7.52 7.01 10.60
CA LYS A 99 6.79 5.73 10.52
C LYS A 99 5.65 5.70 11.53
N LYS A 100 5.90 6.14 12.78
CA LYS A 100 4.85 6.23 13.80
C LYS A 100 3.75 7.22 13.43
N LEU A 101 4.07 8.35 12.81
CA LEU A 101 3.07 9.31 12.32
C LEU A 101 2.26 8.76 11.14
N ASN A 102 2.87 7.90 10.34
CA ASN A 102 2.26 7.33 9.13
C ASN A 102 1.59 5.97 9.37
N SER A 103 1.75 5.36 10.54
CA SER A 103 1.14 4.06 10.87
C SER A 103 -0.38 4.05 10.77
N ARG A 104 -1.03 5.22 10.93
CA ARG A 104 -2.46 5.42 10.65
C ARG A 104 -2.86 5.09 9.20
N PHE A 105 -1.89 4.98 8.30
CA PHE A 105 -2.09 4.62 6.91
C PHE A 105 -1.79 3.15 6.63
N ASP A 106 -1.17 2.39 7.54
CA ASP A 106 -0.63 1.06 7.22
C ASP A 106 -1.70 -0.04 7.19
N GLU A 107 -2.81 0.13 7.91
CA GLU A 107 -3.92 -0.83 7.92
C GLU A 107 -5.28 -0.12 7.88
N LEU A 108 -6.10 -0.50 6.90
CA LEU A 108 -7.54 -0.49 7.09
C LEU A 108 -7.81 -1.56 8.14
N GLY A 109 -8.20 -1.16 9.34
CA GLY A 109 -8.74 -2.11 10.30
C GLY A 109 -10.10 -2.64 9.83
N SER A 110 -10.92 -3.04 10.81
CA SER A 110 -12.30 -3.48 10.60
C SER A 110 -13.08 -2.56 9.65
N ILE A 111 -14.15 -3.09 9.04
CA ILE A 111 -15.16 -2.33 8.26
C ILE A 111 -15.70 -1.11 9.04
N ASP A 112 -15.59 -1.13 10.37
CA ASP A 112 -15.97 -0.02 11.26
C ASP A 112 -15.11 1.23 11.12
N ASP A 113 -13.97 1.17 10.41
CA ASP A 113 -13.03 2.27 10.24
C ASP A 113 -13.42 3.24 9.09
N PHE A 114 -14.71 3.47 8.85
CA PHE A 114 -15.17 4.52 7.92
C PHE A 114 -14.57 5.90 8.28
N ASP A 115 -14.40 6.16 9.57
CA ASP A 115 -13.74 7.37 10.06
C ASP A 115 -12.26 7.42 9.69
N ARG A 116 -11.55 6.28 9.61
CA ARG A 116 -10.16 6.27 9.11
C ARG A 116 -10.11 6.54 7.62
N LEU A 117 -11.05 6.02 6.84
CA LEU A 117 -11.14 6.37 5.43
C LEU A 117 -11.38 7.88 5.28
N LYS A 118 -12.30 8.47 6.04
CA LYS A 118 -12.52 9.92 6.04
C LYS A 118 -11.25 10.70 6.37
N GLN A 119 -10.54 10.32 7.43
CA GLN A 119 -9.27 10.95 7.81
C GLN A 119 -8.23 10.83 6.70
N PHE A 120 -8.16 9.69 6.02
CA PHE A 120 -7.27 9.49 4.88
C PHE A 120 -7.68 10.34 3.67
N LEU A 121 -8.97 10.41 3.36
CA LEU A 121 -9.49 11.25 2.27
C LEU A 121 -9.30 12.75 2.55
N GLN A 122 -9.13 13.12 3.82
CA GLN A 122 -8.81 14.47 4.30
C GLN A 122 -7.31 14.69 4.52
N ILE A 123 -6.43 13.85 3.94
CA ILE A 123 -4.99 14.02 4.08
C ILE A 123 -4.54 15.44 3.69
N ASP A 124 -3.73 16.04 4.56
CA ASP A 124 -3.18 17.38 4.39
C ASP A 124 -1.74 17.34 3.83
N PHE A 125 -1.18 18.52 3.60
CA PHE A 125 0.18 18.65 3.11
C PHE A 125 1.21 18.05 4.08
N ASP A 126 1.04 18.27 5.37
CA ASP A 126 1.98 17.82 6.41
C ASP A 126 2.04 16.30 6.47
N SER A 127 0.91 15.63 6.26
CA SER A 127 0.81 14.18 6.18
C SER A 127 1.56 13.63 4.96
N ILE A 128 1.42 14.25 3.79
CA ILE A 128 2.20 13.88 2.59
C ILE A 128 3.68 14.13 2.82
N TYR A 129 4.01 15.25 3.47
CA TYR A 129 5.38 15.60 3.81
C TYR A 129 6.01 14.58 4.77
N ASN A 130 5.28 14.16 5.81
CA ASN A 130 5.68 13.12 6.75
C ASN A 130 5.90 11.78 6.05
N LEU A 131 5.06 11.42 5.08
CA LEU A 131 5.24 10.22 4.27
C LEU A 131 6.53 10.28 3.44
N SER A 132 6.75 11.41 2.78
CA SER A 132 7.98 11.68 2.03
C SER A 132 9.21 11.64 2.93
N LYS A 133 9.09 12.11 4.18
CA LYS A 133 10.16 12.09 5.18
C LYS A 133 10.48 10.67 5.64
N GLU A 134 9.47 9.84 5.88
CA GLU A 134 9.70 8.41 6.17
C GLU A 134 10.54 7.75 5.06
N ILE A 135 10.18 7.95 3.79
CA ILE A 135 10.97 7.45 2.66
C ILE A 135 12.40 8.01 2.66
N TRP A 136 12.56 9.31 2.96
CA TRP A 136 13.85 10.00 2.95
C TRP A 136 14.82 9.50 4.02
N PHE A 137 14.31 9.24 5.22
CA PHE A 137 15.10 8.81 6.37
C PHE A 137 15.30 7.29 6.42
N TYR A 138 14.68 6.52 5.53
CA TYR A 138 14.86 5.07 5.46
C TYR A 138 16.31 4.68 5.11
N ARG A 139 16.86 3.71 5.84
CA ARG A 139 18.26 3.23 5.69
C ARG A 139 18.39 1.72 5.48
N GLY A 140 17.29 1.00 5.24
CA GLY A 140 17.32 -0.45 5.07
C GLY A 140 17.42 -1.18 6.41
N GLU A 141 16.65 -2.26 6.59
CA GLU A 141 16.80 -3.16 7.74
C GLU A 141 17.94 -4.15 7.46
N GLU A 142 19.10 -3.93 8.08
CA GLU A 142 20.30 -4.79 8.19
C GLU A 142 20.94 -5.42 6.92
N GLY A 143 20.34 -5.29 5.75
CA GLY A 143 20.84 -5.78 4.48
C GLY A 143 21.12 -4.64 3.53
N GLY A 144 22.40 -4.39 3.23
CA GLY A 144 22.80 -3.44 2.18
C GLY A 144 22.25 -3.82 0.79
N LEU A 145 22.68 -3.10 -0.26
CA LEU A 145 22.31 -3.38 -1.65
C LEU A 145 22.45 -4.88 -2.01
N LYS A 146 21.31 -5.58 -2.13
CA LYS A 146 21.25 -6.98 -2.58
C LYS A 146 20.99 -6.98 -4.08
N ALA A 147 22.05 -7.15 -4.86
CA ALA A 147 21.91 -7.49 -6.27
C ALA A 147 21.47 -8.95 -6.39
N GLU A 148 20.41 -9.20 -7.14
CA GLU A 148 19.99 -10.58 -7.43
C GLU A 148 21.07 -11.27 -8.26
N GLU A 149 21.32 -12.53 -7.93
CA GLU A 149 22.37 -13.34 -8.54
C GLU A 149 22.24 -13.41 -10.07
N LYS A 150 21.00 -13.35 -10.59
CA LYS A 150 20.70 -13.33 -12.02
C LYS A 150 21.35 -12.16 -12.78
N TYR A 151 21.68 -11.05 -12.12
CA TYR A 151 22.35 -9.90 -12.74
C TYR A 151 23.88 -9.96 -12.60
N LEU A 152 24.40 -10.70 -11.61
CA LEU A 152 25.83 -10.77 -11.32
C LEU A 152 26.58 -11.79 -12.19
N ARG A 153 25.87 -12.72 -12.84
CA ARG A 153 26.43 -13.84 -13.61
C ARG A 153 26.22 -13.70 -15.13
N GLN A 154 26.23 -12.48 -15.65
CA GLN A 154 25.93 -12.20 -17.06
C GLN A 154 27.15 -11.74 -17.83
N GLU A 155 27.18 -12.02 -19.14
CA GLU A 155 28.10 -11.41 -20.08
C GLU A 155 28.00 -9.89 -19.98
N VAL A 156 29.15 -9.22 -19.80
CA VAL A 156 29.22 -7.76 -19.75
C VAL A 156 29.58 -7.22 -21.13
N VAL A 157 28.98 -6.08 -21.48
CA VAL A 157 29.30 -5.35 -22.71
C VAL A 157 29.88 -3.99 -22.35
N GLU A 158 30.79 -3.52 -23.18
CA GLU A 158 31.33 -2.17 -23.08
C GLU A 158 30.29 -1.17 -23.61
N VAL A 159 30.00 -0.15 -22.80
CA VAL A 159 29.24 1.03 -23.21
C VAL A 159 30.16 2.24 -23.07
N GLU A 160 30.43 2.89 -24.20
CA GLU A 160 31.18 4.14 -24.24
C GLU A 160 30.26 5.29 -23.80
N VAL A 161 30.73 6.07 -22.84
CA VAL A 161 30.03 7.25 -22.33
C VAL A 161 30.86 8.47 -22.65
N SER A 162 30.25 9.42 -23.37
CA SER A 162 30.88 10.70 -23.71
C SER A 162 30.52 11.73 -22.66
N ASP A 163 31.53 12.39 -22.11
CA ASP A 163 31.43 13.59 -21.27
C ASP A 163 31.55 14.78 -22.21
N ASP A 164 30.41 15.30 -22.66
CA ASP A 164 30.31 16.42 -23.60
C ASP A 164 30.94 17.71 -23.03
N VAL A 165 31.07 17.82 -21.70
CA VAL A 165 31.60 19.01 -21.02
C VAL A 165 33.13 19.06 -21.08
N ASN A 166 33.79 17.90 -20.99
CA ASN A 166 35.27 17.83 -20.96
C ASN A 166 35.88 17.11 -22.18
N GLY A 167 35.04 16.67 -23.12
CA GLY A 167 35.44 15.85 -24.27
C GLY A 167 36.03 14.49 -23.88
N ARG A 168 35.89 14.09 -22.61
CA ARG A 168 36.45 12.84 -22.10
C ARG A 168 35.50 11.70 -22.39
N LYS A 169 36.05 10.55 -22.74
CA LYS A 169 35.27 9.33 -22.90
C LYS A 169 35.70 8.34 -21.85
N TYR A 170 34.72 7.71 -21.21
CA TYR A 170 34.98 6.62 -20.28
C TYR A 170 34.16 5.41 -20.67
N LYS A 171 34.67 4.24 -20.28
CA LYS A 171 34.09 2.95 -20.62
C LYS A 171 33.43 2.36 -19.40
N VAL A 172 32.21 1.85 -19.59
CA VAL A 172 31.42 1.25 -18.53
C VAL A 172 31.09 -0.18 -18.96
N MET A 173 31.47 -1.14 -18.14
CA MET A 173 31.15 -2.56 -18.35
C MET A 173 29.84 -2.87 -17.63
N ILE A 174 28.81 -3.24 -18.39
CA ILE A 174 27.46 -3.50 -17.85
C ILE A 174 26.95 -4.85 -18.36
N PRO A 175 26.25 -5.64 -17.54
CA PRO A 175 25.54 -6.82 -18.01
C PRO A 175 24.72 -6.56 -19.28
N LYS A 176 24.86 -7.42 -20.28
CA LYS A 176 24.22 -7.30 -21.59
C LYS A 176 22.71 -7.08 -21.52
N THR A 177 22.03 -7.68 -20.54
CA THR A 177 20.59 -7.51 -20.34
C THR A 177 20.21 -6.12 -19.82
N LEU A 178 21.13 -5.43 -19.13
CA LEU A 178 20.93 -4.10 -18.57
C LEU A 178 21.46 -2.99 -19.48
N ALA A 179 22.34 -3.32 -20.43
CA ALA A 179 22.93 -2.34 -21.34
C ALA A 179 21.89 -1.50 -22.13
N PRO A 180 20.76 -2.05 -22.63
CA PRO A 180 19.72 -1.24 -23.27
C PRO A 180 19.10 -0.20 -22.33
N ILE A 181 18.90 -0.57 -21.05
CA ILE A 181 18.36 0.33 -20.02
C ILE A 181 19.36 1.46 -19.79
N PHE A 182 20.64 1.13 -19.59
CA PHE A 182 21.67 2.12 -19.37
C PHE A 182 21.86 3.06 -20.56
N LYS A 183 21.91 2.53 -21.79
CA LYS A 183 21.98 3.36 -23.01
C LYS A 183 20.79 4.31 -23.13
N THR A 184 19.59 3.85 -22.76
CA THR A 184 18.40 4.71 -22.73
C THR A 184 18.51 5.81 -21.67
N LEU A 185 19.06 5.50 -20.49
CA LEU A 185 19.33 6.50 -19.45
C LEU A 185 20.32 7.55 -19.93
N LEU A 186 21.42 7.14 -20.57
CA LEU A 186 22.40 8.05 -21.16
C LEU A 186 21.78 8.92 -22.25
N LEU A 187 20.98 8.34 -23.14
CA LEU A 187 20.36 9.09 -24.23
C LEU A 187 19.34 10.13 -23.73
N LYS A 188 18.54 9.77 -22.71
CA LYS A 188 17.49 10.66 -22.19
C LYS A 188 17.99 11.65 -21.14
N TYR A 189 19.01 11.29 -20.38
CA TYR A 189 19.41 12.00 -19.15
C TYR A 189 20.93 12.19 -19.01
N GLY A 190 21.74 11.66 -19.93
CA GLY A 190 23.21 11.75 -19.88
C GLY A 190 23.80 13.10 -20.30
N HIS A 191 22.97 14.07 -20.70
CA HIS A 191 23.41 15.38 -21.18
C HIS A 191 23.89 16.34 -20.08
N HIS A 192 23.81 15.97 -18.80
CA HIS A 192 24.07 16.89 -17.68
C HIS A 192 24.90 16.26 -16.56
N ASP A 193 26.14 15.82 -16.78
CA ASP A 193 27.08 15.35 -15.73
C ASP A 193 26.56 14.26 -14.75
N ASP A 194 25.31 13.79 -14.90
CA ASP A 194 24.56 13.11 -13.85
C ASP A 194 25.17 11.74 -13.53
N LEU A 195 25.78 11.12 -14.55
CA LEU A 195 26.37 9.79 -14.50
C LEU A 195 27.91 9.82 -14.63
N ARG A 196 28.52 11.01 -14.57
CA ARG A 196 29.98 11.18 -14.60
C ARG A 196 30.64 10.66 -13.33
N GLY A 197 29.97 10.91 -12.21
CA GLY A 197 30.46 10.62 -10.87
C GLY A 197 31.49 11.62 -10.38
N ARG A 198 31.97 11.41 -9.15
CA ARG A 198 32.98 12.28 -8.53
C ARG A 198 34.34 12.18 -9.23
N SER A 199 35.16 13.23 -9.08
CA SER A 199 36.55 13.20 -9.55
C SER A 199 37.32 12.01 -8.94
N GLY A 200 38.17 11.37 -9.76
CA GLY A 200 38.97 10.21 -9.34
C GLY A 200 38.22 8.87 -9.30
N LEU A 201 36.93 8.83 -9.69
CA LEU A 201 36.20 7.58 -9.82
C LEU A 201 36.80 6.72 -10.94
N THR A 202 37.12 5.45 -10.64
CA THR A 202 37.65 4.51 -11.63
C THR A 202 36.55 4.00 -12.55
N ASP A 203 36.91 3.55 -13.75
CA ASP A 203 35.96 2.95 -14.71
C ASP A 203 35.30 1.69 -14.13
N GLY A 204 36.00 0.92 -13.30
CA GLY A 204 35.42 -0.19 -12.55
C GLY A 204 34.32 0.26 -11.58
N MET A 205 34.53 1.34 -10.82
CA MET A 205 33.49 1.88 -9.94
C MET A 205 32.32 2.49 -10.71
N ARG A 206 32.57 3.14 -11.86
CA ARG A 206 31.53 3.59 -12.78
C ARG A 206 30.69 2.43 -13.31
N SER A 207 31.35 1.32 -13.64
CA SER A 207 30.71 0.07 -14.09
C SER A 207 29.78 -0.52 -13.04
N VAL A 208 30.24 -0.61 -11.79
CA VAL A 208 29.43 -1.06 -10.66
C VAL A 208 28.24 -0.11 -10.44
N GLY A 209 28.50 1.20 -10.35
CA GLY A 209 27.47 2.22 -10.14
C GLY A 209 26.37 2.20 -11.20
N SER A 210 26.77 2.15 -12.46
CA SER A 210 25.87 2.12 -13.62
C SER A 210 25.05 0.83 -13.67
N THR A 211 25.67 -0.31 -13.32
CA THR A 211 24.99 -1.60 -13.21
C THR A 211 23.93 -1.56 -12.10
N LEU A 212 24.29 -1.08 -10.90
CA LEU A 212 23.35 -0.96 -9.78
C LEU A 212 22.19 -0.02 -10.12
N LEU A 213 22.47 1.13 -10.73
CA LEU A 213 21.42 2.06 -11.17
C LEU A 213 20.49 1.40 -12.19
N SER A 214 21.05 0.67 -13.17
CA SER A 214 20.25 -0.03 -14.17
C SER A 214 19.37 -1.12 -13.55
N ILE A 215 19.84 -1.82 -12.51
CA ILE A 215 19.02 -2.79 -11.74
C ILE A 215 17.86 -2.07 -11.04
N VAL A 216 18.13 -0.93 -10.38
CA VAL A 216 17.06 -0.16 -9.71
C VAL A 216 16.00 0.28 -10.73
N ILE A 217 16.42 0.79 -11.88
CA ILE A 217 15.51 1.21 -12.95
C ILE A 217 14.75 0.01 -13.54
N ASP A 218 15.41 -1.11 -13.81
CA ASP A 218 14.74 -2.35 -14.28
C ASP A 218 13.66 -2.80 -13.29
N LYS A 219 13.96 -2.81 -11.99
CA LYS A 219 12.98 -3.13 -10.94
C LYS A 219 11.80 -2.16 -10.95
N MET A 220 12.07 -0.86 -11.01
CA MET A 220 11.02 0.15 -11.08
C MET A 220 10.15 0.03 -12.35
N CYS A 221 10.74 -0.34 -13.48
CA CYS A 221 10.01 -0.53 -14.74
C CYS A 221 9.16 -1.81 -14.77
N ARG A 222 9.49 -2.81 -13.95
CA ARG A 222 8.73 -4.08 -13.87
C ARG A 222 7.54 -3.99 -12.92
N THR A 223 7.61 -3.13 -11.91
CA THR A 223 6.50 -2.89 -10.98
C THR A 223 5.52 -1.91 -11.60
N LYS A 224 4.27 -2.32 -11.82
CA LYS A 224 3.23 -1.38 -12.22
C LYS A 224 3.01 -0.35 -11.12
N VAL A 225 2.66 0.88 -11.49
CA VAL A 225 2.52 1.95 -10.51
C VAL A 225 1.38 1.69 -9.52
N GLU A 226 0.32 0.98 -9.94
CA GLU A 226 -0.77 0.50 -9.07
C GLU A 226 -0.32 -0.50 -7.98
N ASP A 227 0.76 -1.23 -8.25
CA ASP A 227 1.32 -2.27 -7.37
C ASP A 227 2.48 -1.74 -6.50
N VAL A 228 2.86 -0.47 -6.67
CA VAL A 228 3.91 0.15 -5.85
C VAL A 228 3.45 0.20 -4.40
N THR A 229 4.28 -0.32 -3.51
CA THR A 229 4.07 -0.25 -2.05
C THR A 229 5.03 0.76 -1.43
N MET A 230 4.79 1.12 -0.16
CA MET A 230 5.72 1.95 0.60
C MET A 230 7.14 1.36 0.63
N ASP A 231 7.25 0.03 0.78
CA ASP A 231 8.54 -0.65 0.82
C ASP A 231 9.28 -0.53 -0.51
N HIS A 232 8.57 -0.59 -1.64
CA HIS A 232 9.18 -0.34 -2.95
C HIS A 232 9.78 1.07 -3.02
N LEU A 233 9.06 2.09 -2.56
CA LEU A 233 9.54 3.48 -2.54
C LEU A 233 10.76 3.65 -1.62
N LYS A 234 10.70 3.09 -0.41
CA LYS A 234 11.79 3.08 0.57
C LYS A 234 13.05 2.41 0.00
N GLN A 235 12.91 1.22 -0.58
CA GLN A 235 14.01 0.48 -1.17
C GLN A 235 14.63 1.22 -2.36
N CYS A 236 13.81 1.78 -3.26
CA CYS A 236 14.30 2.57 -4.38
C CYS A 236 15.07 3.80 -3.90
N HIS A 237 14.55 4.51 -2.89
CA HIS A 237 15.24 5.67 -2.30
C HIS A 237 16.60 5.28 -1.72
N PHE A 238 16.62 4.23 -0.91
CA PHE A 238 17.83 3.71 -0.27
C PHE A 238 18.90 3.34 -1.31
N TYR A 239 18.52 2.64 -2.37
CA TYR A 239 19.44 2.26 -3.44
C TYR A 239 19.97 3.45 -4.23
N LEU A 240 19.12 4.39 -4.61
CA LEU A 240 19.55 5.61 -5.31
C LEU A 240 20.52 6.43 -4.45
N LEU A 241 20.24 6.56 -3.14
CA LEU A 241 21.10 7.29 -2.22
C LEU A 241 22.45 6.58 -2.04
N GLY A 242 22.45 5.25 -1.87
CA GLY A 242 23.69 4.47 -1.77
C GLY A 242 24.55 4.55 -3.03
N ILE A 243 23.94 4.47 -4.22
CA ILE A 243 24.64 4.64 -5.50
C ILE A 243 25.27 6.04 -5.57
N GLN A 244 24.50 7.08 -5.25
CA GLN A 244 24.98 8.46 -5.22
C GLN A 244 26.18 8.62 -4.26
N GLN A 245 26.16 8.03 -3.07
CA GLN A 245 27.27 8.11 -2.11
C GLN A 245 28.53 7.39 -2.58
N ILE A 246 28.38 6.21 -3.20
CA ILE A 246 29.51 5.40 -3.68
C ILE A 246 30.16 6.04 -4.91
N THR A 247 29.35 6.55 -5.84
CA THR A 247 29.80 6.98 -7.18
C THR A 247 29.93 8.49 -7.32
N GLY A 248 29.20 9.27 -6.53
CA GLY A 248 29.01 10.70 -6.75
C GLY A 248 28.11 11.02 -7.95
N PHE A 249 27.33 10.07 -8.48
CA PHE A 249 26.32 10.36 -9.49
C PHE A 249 25.31 11.37 -8.95
N ASN A 250 24.94 12.36 -9.77
CA ASN A 250 23.89 13.30 -9.42
C ASN A 250 22.52 12.64 -9.63
N LEU A 251 22.05 11.94 -8.59
CA LEU A 251 20.77 11.24 -8.61
C LEU A 251 19.63 12.05 -7.96
N SER A 252 19.86 13.34 -7.69
CA SER A 252 18.90 14.24 -7.04
C SER A 252 17.54 14.24 -7.73
N ARG A 253 17.53 14.40 -9.06
CA ARG A 253 16.31 14.41 -9.88
C ARG A 253 15.50 13.12 -9.76
N TYR A 254 16.16 11.96 -9.76
CA TYR A 254 15.48 10.66 -9.64
C TYR A 254 14.87 10.50 -8.24
N ARG A 255 15.61 10.91 -7.21
CA ARG A 255 15.12 10.90 -5.82
C ARG A 255 13.96 11.87 -5.62
N ASP A 256 14.00 13.05 -6.22
CA ASP A 256 12.90 14.01 -6.19
C ASP A 256 11.67 13.50 -6.95
N TYR A 257 11.88 12.84 -8.10
CA TYR A 257 10.79 12.24 -8.85
C TYR A 257 10.11 11.11 -8.06
N LEU A 258 10.89 10.26 -7.39
CA LEU A 258 10.38 9.21 -6.50
C LEU A 258 9.60 9.84 -5.33
N ARG A 259 10.19 10.83 -4.66
CA ARG A 259 9.63 11.48 -3.48
C ARG A 259 8.36 12.26 -3.78
N LEU A 260 8.32 12.99 -4.88
CA LEU A 260 7.18 13.81 -5.24
C LEU A 260 6.18 12.98 -6.01
N LYS A 261 6.51 12.53 -7.23
CA LYS A 261 5.49 11.96 -8.12
C LYS A 261 5.04 10.57 -7.72
N PHE A 262 5.98 9.67 -7.39
CA PHE A 262 5.60 8.31 -7.04
C PHE A 262 4.93 8.22 -5.67
N THR A 263 5.30 9.05 -4.69
CA THR A 263 4.57 9.13 -3.41
C THR A 263 3.13 9.62 -3.61
N HIS A 264 2.91 10.67 -4.41
CA HIS A 264 1.56 11.12 -4.75
C HIS A 264 0.77 10.03 -5.48
N ALA A 265 1.38 9.36 -6.46
CA ALA A 265 0.74 8.27 -7.20
C ALA A 265 0.36 7.10 -6.28
N TYR A 266 1.28 6.69 -5.39
CA TYR A 266 1.03 5.67 -4.38
C TYR A 266 -0.18 6.02 -3.50
N LEU A 267 -0.22 7.25 -2.97
CA LEU A 267 -1.36 7.72 -2.18
C LEU A 267 -2.68 7.72 -2.97
N GLY A 268 -2.63 8.13 -4.24
CA GLY A 268 -3.79 8.12 -5.13
C GLY A 268 -4.32 6.70 -5.35
N PHE A 269 -3.47 5.75 -5.73
CA PHE A 269 -3.87 4.35 -5.91
C PHE A 269 -4.33 3.70 -4.61
N LYS A 270 -3.69 4.02 -3.48
CA LYS A 270 -4.12 3.57 -2.16
C LYS A 270 -5.53 4.06 -1.83
N ALA A 271 -5.84 5.33 -2.14
CA ALA A 271 -7.19 5.88 -1.96
C ALA A 271 -8.24 5.17 -2.80
N ILE A 272 -7.93 4.93 -4.09
CA ILE A 272 -8.83 4.21 -5.01
C ILE A 272 -9.13 2.81 -4.46
N ARG A 273 -8.09 2.08 -4.02
CA ARG A 273 -8.23 0.74 -3.46
C ARG A 273 -9.07 0.75 -2.19
N TRP A 274 -8.79 1.67 -1.26
CA TRP A 274 -9.51 1.79 0.00
C TRP A 274 -10.98 2.18 -0.19
N GLU A 275 -11.26 3.11 -1.10
CA GLU A 275 -12.62 3.50 -1.45
C GLU A 275 -13.40 2.31 -2.02
N LYS A 276 -12.79 1.51 -2.90
CA LYS A 276 -13.39 0.29 -3.43
C LYS A 276 -13.64 -0.75 -2.34
N GLU A 277 -12.63 -1.08 -1.53
CA GLU A 277 -12.73 -2.09 -0.47
C GLU A 277 -13.81 -1.71 0.56
N VAL A 278 -13.87 -0.45 0.98
CA VAL A 278 -14.89 0.03 1.92
C VAL A 278 -16.29 -0.03 1.32
N ASN A 279 -16.46 0.34 0.03
CA ASN A 279 -17.74 0.21 -0.66
C ASN A 279 -18.22 -1.25 -0.70
N GLU A 280 -17.35 -2.18 -1.12
CA GLU A 280 -17.69 -3.62 -1.18
C GLU A 280 -18.06 -4.18 0.20
N LYS A 281 -17.31 -3.78 1.23
CA LYS A 281 -17.56 -4.12 2.63
C LYS A 281 -18.90 -3.57 3.15
N LEU A 282 -19.22 -2.31 2.84
CA LEU A 282 -20.51 -1.70 3.19
C LEU A 282 -21.67 -2.41 2.48
N ASP A 283 -21.54 -2.67 1.19
CA ASP A 283 -22.58 -3.37 0.42
C ASP A 283 -22.86 -4.76 0.96
N LEU A 284 -21.80 -5.52 1.32
CA LEU A 284 -21.94 -6.83 1.97
C LEU A 284 -22.63 -6.73 3.34
N ARG A 285 -22.27 -5.73 4.16
CA ARG A 285 -22.87 -5.53 5.49
C ARG A 285 -24.34 -5.15 5.38
N ILE A 286 -24.69 -4.26 4.46
CA ILE A 286 -26.08 -3.86 4.18
C ILE A 286 -26.90 -5.08 3.76
N ALA A 287 -26.39 -5.91 2.84
CA ALA A 287 -27.06 -7.13 2.42
C ALA A 287 -27.28 -8.11 3.59
N THR A 288 -26.26 -8.28 4.43
CA THR A 288 -26.32 -9.14 5.63
C THR A 288 -27.37 -8.65 6.63
N LEU A 289 -27.36 -7.34 6.93
CA LEU A 289 -28.31 -6.73 7.86
C LEU A 289 -29.75 -6.82 7.35
N LYS A 290 -29.99 -6.62 6.04
CA LYS A 290 -31.31 -6.79 5.43
C LYS A 290 -31.82 -8.22 5.55
N ALA A 291 -30.95 -9.22 5.31
CA ALA A 291 -31.31 -10.63 5.45
C ALA A 291 -31.60 -11.02 6.90
N GLU A 292 -30.83 -10.50 7.86
CA GLU A 292 -31.08 -10.74 9.29
C GLU A 292 -32.36 -10.07 9.76
N LEU A 293 -32.60 -8.82 9.34
CA LEU A 293 -33.82 -8.09 9.66
C LEU A 293 -35.06 -8.82 9.16
N GLN A 294 -35.04 -9.27 7.90
CA GLN A 294 -36.12 -10.05 7.31
C GLN A 294 -36.42 -11.32 8.11
N ARG A 295 -35.37 -12.02 8.58
CA ARG A 295 -35.51 -13.22 9.41
C ARG A 295 -36.14 -12.91 10.77
N CYS A 296 -35.71 -11.83 11.43
CA CYS A 296 -36.31 -11.41 12.70
C CYS A 296 -37.78 -11.01 12.53
N GLU A 297 -38.11 -10.30 11.46
CA GLU A 297 -39.50 -9.94 11.14
C GLU A 297 -40.35 -11.18 10.83
N GLN A 298 -39.83 -12.17 10.10
CA GLN A 298 -40.48 -13.47 9.87
C GLN A 298 -40.72 -14.23 11.19
N ASN A 299 -39.68 -14.40 12.01
CA ASN A 299 -39.79 -15.07 13.30
C ASN A 299 -40.84 -14.40 14.21
N ARG A 300 -40.97 -13.07 14.14
CA ARG A 300 -41.97 -12.31 14.89
C ARG A 300 -43.39 -12.63 14.43
N GLU A 301 -43.62 -12.72 13.12
CA GLU A 301 -44.93 -13.10 12.58
C GLU A 301 -45.26 -14.58 12.83
N GLU A 302 -44.26 -15.47 12.76
CA GLU A 302 -44.40 -16.87 13.15
C GLU A 302 -44.79 -17.02 14.62
N LEU A 303 -44.17 -16.26 15.53
CA LEU A 303 -44.54 -16.25 16.95
C LEU A 303 -46.00 -15.80 17.18
N LYS A 304 -46.52 -14.86 16.40
CA LYS A 304 -47.93 -14.42 16.50
C LYS A 304 -48.91 -15.47 16.00
N THR A 305 -48.51 -16.23 14.98
CA THR A 305 -49.34 -17.26 14.35
C THR A 305 -49.17 -18.65 14.97
N PHE A 306 -48.24 -18.79 15.92
CA PHE A 306 -47.95 -20.04 16.58
C PHE A 306 -49.16 -20.52 17.40
N LYS A 307 -49.80 -21.59 16.94
CA LYS A 307 -50.89 -22.22 17.67
C LYS A 307 -50.30 -22.96 18.87
N LYS A 308 -50.73 -22.59 20.07
CA LYS A 308 -50.37 -23.30 21.30
C LYS A 308 -50.88 -24.74 21.21
N SER A 309 -50.08 -25.69 21.65
CA SER A 309 -50.57 -27.07 21.75
C SER A 309 -51.65 -27.14 22.83
N PHE A 310 -52.61 -28.05 22.66
CA PHE A 310 -53.68 -28.28 23.64
C PHE A 310 -53.13 -28.50 25.06
N TYR A 311 -52.07 -29.30 25.19
CA TYR A 311 -51.42 -29.54 26.49
C TYR A 311 -50.76 -28.29 27.07
N LEU A 312 -50.15 -27.44 26.23
CA LEU A 312 -49.57 -26.19 26.68
C LEU A 312 -50.65 -25.20 27.15
N GLU A 313 -51.81 -25.17 26.49
CA GLU A 313 -52.96 -24.38 26.95
C GLU A 313 -53.45 -24.83 28.32
N ILE A 314 -53.57 -26.15 28.56
CA ILE A 314 -53.91 -26.69 29.89
C ILE A 314 -52.87 -26.25 30.93
N CYS A 315 -51.58 -26.40 30.63
CA CYS A 315 -50.53 -25.98 31.56
C CYS A 315 -50.56 -24.48 31.86
N LEU A 316 -50.89 -23.64 30.86
CA LEU A 316 -51.02 -22.19 31.03
C LEU A 316 -52.25 -21.82 31.87
N ASP A 317 -53.37 -22.52 31.68
CA ASP A 317 -54.59 -22.34 32.48
C ASP A 317 -54.35 -22.68 33.95
N GLU A 318 -53.73 -23.83 34.22
CA GLU A 318 -53.34 -24.23 35.57
C GLU A 318 -52.34 -23.24 36.19
N ALA A 319 -51.31 -22.83 35.44
CA ALA A 319 -50.34 -21.84 35.90
C ALA A 319 -51.01 -20.49 36.24
N SER A 320 -52.05 -20.09 35.50
CA SER A 320 -52.80 -18.86 35.76
C SER A 320 -53.63 -18.94 37.05
N LYS A 321 -54.20 -20.11 37.38
CA LYS A 321 -54.98 -20.31 38.61
C LYS A 321 -54.12 -20.18 39.87
N ILE A 322 -52.84 -20.53 39.76
CA ILE A 322 -51.88 -20.54 40.88
C ILE A 322 -50.93 -19.34 40.89
N GLU A 323 -51.04 -18.37 39.96
CA GLU A 323 -50.08 -17.26 39.77
C GLU A 323 -49.86 -16.37 41.03
N ARG A 324 -50.69 -16.52 42.06
CA ARG A 324 -50.58 -15.81 43.34
C ARG A 324 -50.80 -16.69 44.56
N LYS A 325 -50.77 -18.01 44.37
CA LYS A 325 -50.95 -19.00 45.43
C LYS A 325 -49.60 -19.64 45.74
N THR A 326 -49.36 -19.90 47.01
CA THR A 326 -48.28 -20.78 47.43
C THR A 326 -48.69 -22.24 47.26
N LEU A 327 -47.73 -23.15 47.23
CA LEU A 327 -48.01 -24.59 47.25
C LEU A 327 -48.91 -25.00 48.43
N VAL A 328 -48.82 -24.28 49.55
CA VAL A 328 -49.64 -24.51 50.74
C VAL A 328 -51.09 -24.05 50.53
N ASP A 329 -51.33 -22.97 49.78
CA ASP A 329 -52.68 -22.46 49.45
C ASP A 329 -53.46 -23.37 48.47
N GLU A 330 -52.81 -24.37 47.88
CA GLU A 330 -53.46 -25.43 47.08
C GLU A 330 -53.64 -26.74 47.85
N TRP A 331 -53.00 -26.88 49.01
CA TRP A 331 -53.11 -28.07 49.86
C TRP A 331 -54.17 -27.94 50.95
N PHE A 332 -54.57 -26.71 51.28
CA PHE A 332 -55.60 -26.36 52.25
C PHE A 332 -56.63 -25.43 51.60
#